data_AF-D9SQF8-F1
#
_entry.id   AF-D9SQF8-F1
#
_cell.length_a   1.000
_cell.length_b   1.000
_cell.length_c   1.000
_cell.angle_alpha   90.00
_cell.angle_beta   90.00
_cell.angle_gamma   90.00
#
_symmetry.space_group_name_H-M   'P 1'
#
loop_
_entity.id
_entity.type
_entity.pdbx_description
1 polymer ?
#
loop_
_entity_poly.entity_id
_entity_poly.type
_entity_poly.pdbx_seq_one_letter_code
_entity_poly.pdbx_strand_id
1 'polypeptide(L)'
;MKKILKDFLFGLLLMFNITICKFLVTLPFEMPMDFTNENYSYVINREFLVTSLPALVITLIYTRLLKTKTKADALRKSIIWTIVVILNYSLIGIGNDNFKIIFGGWGIYSLIASVFIAPILSLYIRKHN
;
A
#
# COMPACT_ATOMS: atom_id res chain seq x y z
N MET A 1 -10.62 16.32 14.69
CA MET A 1 -11.54 15.70 13.69
C MET A 1 -11.22 16.10 12.25
N LYS A 2 -11.24 17.38 11.85
CA LYS A 2 -10.99 17.79 10.45
C LYS A 2 -9.69 17.25 9.82
N LYS A 3 -8.57 17.25 10.57
CA LYS A 3 -7.28 16.71 10.08
C LYS A 3 -7.31 15.18 9.88
N ILE A 4 -7.89 14.45 10.82
CA ILE A 4 -8.01 12.98 10.76
C ILE A 4 -8.90 12.57 9.59
N LEU A 5 -10.05 13.22 9.42
CA LEU A 5 -10.95 12.96 8.31
C LEU A 5 -10.27 13.23 6.96
N LYS A 6 -9.52 14.34 6.85
CA LYS A 6 -8.73 14.63 5.66
C LYS A 6 -7.70 13.53 5.40
N ASP A 7 -6.91 13.16 6.40
CA ASP A 7 -5.89 12.12 6.26
C ASP A 7 -6.52 10.78 5.85
N PHE A 8 -7.70 10.45 6.38
CA PHE A 8 -8.46 9.25 6.00
C PHE A 8 -8.92 9.29 4.53
N LEU A 9 -9.53 10.40 4.07
CA LEU A 9 -9.94 10.57 2.66
C LEU A 9 -8.76 10.45 1.70
N PHE A 10 -7.61 11.04 2.06
CA PHE A 10 -6.39 10.89 1.28
C PHE A 10 -5.83 9.46 1.35
N GLY A 11 -6.05 8.73 2.46
CA GLY A 11 -5.74 7.31 2.56
C GLY A 11 -6.57 6.46 1.60
N LEU A 12 -7.86 6.77 1.44
CA LEU A 12 -8.72 6.10 0.44
C LEU A 12 -8.25 6.39 -0.98
N LEU A 13 -7.93 7.66 -1.28
CA LEU A 13 -7.42 8.04 -2.59
C LEU A 13 -6.05 7.40 -2.88
N LEU A 14 -5.18 7.33 -1.87
CA LEU A 14 -3.90 6.61 -1.96
C LEU A 14 -4.12 5.14 -2.29
N MET A 15 -5.02 4.46 -1.56
CA MET A 15 -5.37 3.06 -1.78
C MET A 15 -5.91 2.82 -3.21
N PHE A 16 -6.75 3.72 -3.71
CA PHE A 16 -7.24 3.65 -5.09
C PHE A 16 -6.09 3.71 -6.11
N ASN A 17 -5.13 4.63 -5.93
CA ASN A 17 -3.96 4.71 -6.82
C ASN A 17 -3.03 3.49 -6.69
N ILE A 18 -2.84 2.96 -5.48
CA ILE A 18 -2.10 1.71 -5.27
C ILE A 18 -2.77 0.55 -6.01
N THR A 19 -4.11 0.50 -6.02
CA THR A 19 -4.87 -0.53 -6.74
C THR A 19 -4.69 -0.42 -8.25
N ILE A 20 -4.71 0.80 -8.81
CA ILE A 20 -4.38 1.03 -10.23
C ILE A 20 -2.94 0.57 -10.52
N CYS A 21 -1.97 0.94 -9.69
CA CYS A 21 -0.60 0.49 -9.87
C CYS A 21 -0.47 -1.03 -9.76
N LYS A 22 -1.19 -1.65 -8.83
CA LYS A 22 -1.25 -3.11 -8.73
C LYS A 22 -1.68 -3.70 -10.06
N PHE A 23 -2.80 -3.24 -10.61
CA PHE A 23 -3.29 -3.68 -11.91
C PHE A 23 -2.27 -3.45 -13.03
N LEU A 24 -1.62 -2.29 -13.08
CA LEU A 24 -0.59 -2.02 -14.09
C LEU A 24 0.61 -2.96 -13.98
N VAL A 25 1.05 -3.30 -12.76
CA VAL A 25 2.14 -4.26 -12.59
C VAL A 25 1.70 -5.69 -12.87
N THR A 26 0.41 -6.02 -12.90
CA THR A 26 -0.04 -7.36 -13.29
C THR A 26 0.00 -7.57 -14.80
N LEU A 27 -0.20 -6.52 -15.61
CA LEU A 27 -0.22 -6.59 -17.08
C LEU A 27 0.99 -7.30 -17.74
N PRO A 28 2.25 -7.06 -17.34
CA PRO A 28 3.40 -7.74 -17.95
C PRO A 28 3.56 -9.20 -17.52
N PHE A 29 2.76 -9.70 -16.57
CA PHE A 29 2.88 -11.06 -16.08
C PHE A 29 1.77 -11.95 -16.64
N GLU A 30 2.17 -13.13 -17.12
CA GLU A 30 1.22 -14.15 -17.54
C GLU A 30 0.44 -14.71 -16.34
N MET A 31 -0.84 -15.04 -16.58
CA MET A 31 -1.62 -15.81 -15.62
C MET A 31 -1.23 -17.29 -15.73
N PRO A 32 -1.03 -18.00 -14.61
CA PRO A 32 -0.73 -19.42 -14.63
C PRO A 32 -1.90 -20.19 -15.28
N MET A 33 -1.58 -21.18 -16.12
CA MET A 33 -2.60 -22.03 -16.75
C MET A 33 -3.32 -22.93 -15.73
N ASP A 34 -2.65 -23.26 -14.62
CA ASP A 34 -3.21 -24.06 -13.53
C ASP A 34 -3.40 -23.22 -12.26
N PHE A 35 -4.65 -23.09 -11.82
CA PHE A 35 -5.05 -22.37 -10.60
C PHE A 35 -4.94 -23.24 -9.34
N THR A 36 -3.77 -23.81 -9.09
CA THR A 36 -3.47 -24.39 -7.78
C THR A 36 -3.32 -23.26 -6.74
N ASN A 37 -3.62 -23.56 -5.46
CA ASN A 37 -3.45 -22.58 -4.38
C ASN A 37 -2.00 -22.08 -4.27
N GLU A 38 -1.02 -22.91 -4.60
CA GLU A 38 0.40 -22.56 -4.59
C GLU A 38 0.74 -21.56 -5.70
N ASN A 39 0.32 -21.83 -6.94
CA ASN A 39 0.53 -20.92 -8.07
C ASN A 39 -0.16 -19.57 -7.84
N TYR A 40 -1.39 -19.61 -7.31
CA TYR A 40 -2.13 -18.39 -7.02
C TYR A 40 -1.48 -17.57 -5.90
N SER A 41 -0.99 -18.22 -4.84
CA SER A 41 -0.23 -17.57 -3.76
C SER A 41 1.07 -16.94 -4.28
N TYR A 42 1.79 -17.63 -5.15
CA TYR A 42 3.02 -17.11 -5.77
C TYR A 42 2.75 -15.84 -6.59
N VAL A 43 1.72 -15.86 -7.45
CA VAL A 43 1.35 -14.72 -8.30
C VAL A 43 0.95 -13.52 -7.44
N ILE A 44 0.02 -13.71 -6.49
CA ILE A 44 -0.42 -12.64 -5.60
C ILE A 44 0.75 -12.04 -4.80
N ASN A 45 1.63 -12.89 -4.28
CA ASN A 45 2.79 -12.44 -3.51
C ASN A 45 3.74 -11.60 -4.36
N ARG A 46 4.04 -12.04 -5.60
CA ARG A 46 4.84 -11.28 -6.56
C ARG A 46 4.19 -9.94 -6.90
N GLU A 47 2.90 -9.92 -7.19
CA GLU A 47 2.18 -8.67 -7.49
C GLU A 47 2.32 -7.67 -6.35
N PHE A 48 2.13 -8.11 -5.09
CA PHE A 48 2.30 -7.22 -3.94
C PHE A 48 3.75 -6.72 -3.78
N LEU A 49 4.74 -7.60 -3.99
CA LEU A 49 6.15 -7.22 -3.94
C LEU A 49 6.49 -6.16 -4.99
N VAL A 50 6.05 -6.35 -6.24
CA VAL A 50 6.33 -5.40 -7.32
C VAL A 50 5.55 -4.10 -7.09
N THR A 51 4.32 -4.19 -6.55
CA THR A 51 3.49 -3.01 -6.22
C THR A 51 4.02 -2.23 -5.02
N SER A 52 4.85 -2.81 -4.16
CA SER A 52 5.37 -2.10 -2.98
C SER A 52 6.20 -0.87 -3.37
N LEU A 53 6.98 -0.97 -4.45
CA LEU A 53 7.78 0.14 -4.99
C LEU A 53 6.91 1.33 -5.48
N PRO A 54 5.94 1.16 -6.40
CA PRO A 54 5.06 2.26 -6.78
C PRO A 54 4.22 2.75 -5.60
N ALA A 55 3.81 1.87 -4.67
CA ALA A 55 3.12 2.30 -3.45
C ALA A 55 3.99 3.22 -2.58
N LEU A 56 5.28 2.93 -2.42
CA LEU A 56 6.25 3.80 -1.73
C LEU A 56 6.32 5.18 -2.41
N VAL A 57 6.48 5.19 -3.74
CA VAL A 57 6.61 6.42 -4.54
C VAL A 57 5.35 7.28 -4.45
N ILE A 58 4.16 6.69 -4.66
CA ILE A 58 2.89 7.42 -4.59
C ILE A 58 2.69 7.95 -3.17
N THR A 59 2.96 7.15 -2.14
CA THR A 59 2.80 7.60 -0.75
C THR A 59 3.75 8.76 -0.43
N LEU A 60 4.98 8.76 -0.96
CA LEU A 60 5.91 9.89 -0.86
C LEU A 60 5.35 11.14 -1.54
N ILE A 61 4.81 11.00 -2.75
CA ILE A 61 4.18 12.11 -3.50
C ILE A 61 3.03 12.70 -2.70
N TYR A 62 2.12 11.87 -2.18
CA TYR A 62 0.98 12.30 -1.37
C TYR A 62 1.44 13.01 -0.10
N THR A 63 2.46 12.48 0.56
CA THR A 63 3.02 13.10 1.76
C THR A 63 3.56 14.51 1.47
N ARG A 64 4.21 14.70 0.32
CA ARG A 64 4.72 16.00 -0.14
C ARG A 64 3.59 16.95 -0.54
N LEU A 65 2.60 16.48 -1.30
CA LEU A 65 1.43 17.27 -1.71
C LEU A 65 0.66 17.80 -0.49
N LEU A 66 0.56 16.99 0.57
CA LEU A 66 -0.07 17.37 1.83
C LEU A 66 0.81 18.23 2.75
N LYS A 67 2.00 18.63 2.28
CA LYS A 67 2.94 19.51 2.98
C LYS A 67 3.23 19.04 4.41
N THR A 68 3.42 17.74 4.59
CA THR A 68 3.75 17.13 5.90
C THR A 68 5.06 17.74 6.43
N LYS A 69 5.02 18.35 7.62
CA LYS A 69 6.18 19.09 8.18
C LYS A 69 6.74 18.52 9.48
N THR A 70 5.90 17.88 10.31
CA THR A 70 6.29 17.48 11.66
C THR A 70 6.31 15.96 11.79
N LYS A 71 7.15 15.43 12.70
CA LYS A 71 7.20 14.00 13.01
C LYS A 71 5.84 13.43 13.41
N ALA A 72 5.09 14.17 14.22
CA ALA A 72 3.74 13.78 14.65
C ALA A 72 2.75 13.71 13.47
N ASP A 73 2.85 14.63 12.51
CA ASP A 73 1.98 14.62 11.32
C ASP A 73 2.31 13.47 10.37
N ALA A 74 3.60 13.20 10.16
CA ALA A 74 4.04 12.04 9.37
C ALA A 74 3.60 10.73 10.02
N LEU A 75 3.85 10.55 11.32
CA LEU A 75 3.45 9.35 12.04
C LEU A 75 1.93 9.12 11.99
N ARG A 76 1.14 10.19 12.15
CA ARG A 76 -0.33 10.09 12.04
C ARG A 76 -0.75 9.60 10.65
N LYS A 77 -0.17 10.15 9.59
CA LYS A 77 -0.45 9.73 8.20
C LYS A 77 0.01 8.29 7.95
N SER A 78 1.21 7.92 8.40
CA SER A 78 1.73 6.55 8.33
C SER A 78 0.73 5.57 8.94
N ILE A 79 0.24 5.85 10.15
CA ILE A 79 -0.71 4.98 10.84
C ILE A 79 -2.05 4.94 10.09
N ILE A 80 -2.67 6.09 9.80
CA ILE A 80 -4.00 6.15 9.19
C ILE A 80 -4.01 5.47 7.81
N TRP A 81 -3.04 5.78 6.95
CA TRP A 81 -2.99 5.22 5.60
C TRP A 81 -2.68 3.74 5.60
N THR A 82 -1.81 3.29 6.52
CA THR A 82 -1.55 1.87 6.70
C THR A 82 -2.80 1.12 7.15
N ILE A 83 -3.55 1.66 8.11
CA ILE A 83 -4.83 1.07 8.55
C ILE A 83 -5.80 0.98 7.38
N VAL A 84 -5.93 2.03 6.56
CA VAL A 84 -6.81 2.00 5.38
C VAL A 84 -6.41 0.89 4.40
N VAL A 85 -5.11 0.73 4.13
CA VAL A 85 -4.59 -0.30 3.24
C VAL A 85 -4.82 -1.71 3.80
N ILE A 86 -4.55 -1.92 5.10
CA ILE A 86 -4.81 -3.19 5.77
C ILE A 86 -6.29 -3.54 5.71
N LEU A 87 -7.17 -2.61 6.07
CA LEU A 87 -8.62 -2.83 6.03
C LEU A 87 -9.09 -3.16 4.62
N ASN A 88 -8.59 -2.47 3.59
CA ASN A 88 -8.94 -2.76 2.22
C ASN A 88 -8.56 -4.19 1.80
N TYR A 89 -7.31 -4.62 2.05
CA TYR A 89 -6.88 -5.97 1.69
C TYR A 89 -7.51 -7.07 2.57
N SER A 90 -7.87 -6.76 3.82
CA SER A 90 -8.68 -7.64 4.65
C SER A 90 -10.09 -7.82 4.06
N LEU A 91 -10.74 -6.74 3.64
CA LEU A 91 -12.07 -6.79 3.02
C LEU A 91 -12.03 -7.57 1.69
N ILE A 92 -11.03 -7.33 0.85
CA ILE A 92 -10.82 -8.09 -0.40
C ILE A 92 -10.55 -9.56 -0.10
N GLY A 93 -9.71 -9.86 0.90
CA GLY A 93 -9.38 -11.22 1.28
C GLY A 93 -10.57 -12.01 1.81
N ILE A 94 -11.38 -11.39 2.67
CA ILE A 94 -12.61 -12.00 3.20
C ILE A 94 -13.66 -12.15 2.10
N GLY A 95 -13.88 -11.10 1.29
CA GLY A 95 -14.89 -11.10 0.24
C GLY A 95 -14.62 -12.11 -0.89
N ASN A 96 -13.35 -12.48 -1.12
CA ASN A 96 -12.95 -13.44 -2.14
C ASN A 96 -12.48 -14.79 -1.57
N ASP A 97 -12.69 -15.05 -0.27
CA ASP A 97 -12.20 -16.26 0.44
C ASP A 97 -10.69 -16.55 0.28
N ASN A 98 -9.90 -15.48 0.09
CA ASN A 98 -8.46 -15.54 -0.20
C ASN A 98 -7.62 -14.87 0.90
N PHE A 99 -8.20 -14.67 2.09
CA PHE A 99 -7.52 -13.97 3.19
C PHE A 99 -6.18 -14.62 3.55
N LYS A 100 -6.16 -15.95 3.70
CA LYS A 100 -4.92 -16.71 4.00
C LYS A 100 -3.88 -16.59 2.88
N ILE A 101 -4.31 -16.48 1.63
CA ILE A 101 -3.42 -16.35 0.48
C ILE A 101 -2.78 -14.96 0.45
N ILE A 102 -3.58 -13.91 0.66
CA ILE A 102 -3.11 -12.52 0.69
C ILE A 102 -2.13 -12.30 1.84
N PHE A 103 -2.49 -12.74 3.06
CA PHE A 103 -1.70 -12.50 4.27
C PHE A 103 -0.69 -13.61 4.58
N GLY A 104 -0.65 -14.68 3.79
CA GLY A 104 0.36 -15.74 3.92
C GLY A 104 1.72 -15.39 3.28
N GLY A 105 1.74 -14.41 2.36
CA GLY A 105 2.94 -14.01 1.63
C GLY A 105 3.62 -12.75 2.19
N TRP A 106 4.94 -12.64 2.01
CA TRP A 106 5.72 -11.46 2.43
C TRP A 106 5.41 -10.18 1.65
N GLY A 107 4.84 -10.30 0.45
CA GLY A 107 4.57 -9.20 -0.45
C GLY A 107 3.60 -8.18 0.12
N ILE A 108 2.50 -8.62 0.75
CA ILE A 108 1.54 -7.69 1.36
C ILE A 108 2.21 -6.87 2.47
N TYR A 109 3.10 -7.49 3.25
CA TYR A 109 3.83 -6.81 4.32
C TYR A 109 4.85 -5.81 3.77
N SER A 110 5.50 -6.12 2.64
CA SER A 110 6.36 -5.17 1.92
C SER A 110 5.58 -3.95 1.44
N LEU A 111 4.38 -4.15 0.90
CA LEU A 111 3.49 -3.06 0.48
C LEU A 111 3.01 -2.23 1.68
N ILE A 112 2.59 -2.87 2.77
CA ILE A 112 2.21 -2.20 4.01
C ILE A 112 3.37 -1.38 4.58
N ALA A 113 4.57 -1.95 4.65
CA ALA A 113 5.77 -1.27 5.12
C ALA A 113 6.10 -0.05 4.24
N SER A 114 5.94 -0.16 2.93
CA SER A 114 6.15 0.93 1.98
C SER A 114 5.22 2.13 2.26
N VAL A 115 3.94 1.86 2.50
CA VAL A 115 2.94 2.89 2.86
C VAL A 115 3.25 3.49 4.23
N PHE A 116 3.67 2.68 5.21
CA PHE A 116 3.99 3.16 6.55
C PHE A 116 5.26 4.01 6.58
N ILE A 117 6.32 3.59 5.90
CA ILE A 117 7.65 4.22 5.94
C ILE A 117 7.67 5.51 5.13
N ALA A 118 6.95 5.58 4.01
CA ALA A 118 6.99 6.74 3.10
C ALA A 118 6.78 8.10 3.79
N PRO A 119 5.76 8.30 4.66
CA PRO A 119 5.59 9.60 5.28
C PRO A 119 6.76 10.01 6.18
N ILE A 120 7.36 9.04 6.89
CA ILE A 120 8.52 9.24 7.75
C ILE A 120 9.76 9.55 6.90
N LEU A 121 9.98 8.77 5.85
CA LEU A 121 11.08 8.94 4.91
C LEU A 121 11.02 10.31 4.22
N SER A 122 9.82 10.82 3.93
CA SER A 122 9.64 12.14 3.32
C SER A 122 10.23 13.28 4.18
N LEU A 123 10.16 13.16 5.52
CA LEU A 123 10.73 14.14 6.44
C LEU A 123 12.25 14.08 6.43
N TYR A 124 12.81 12.88 6.35
CA TYR A 124 14.25 12.69 6.26
C TYR A 124 14.81 13.30 4.96
N ILE A 125 14.20 12.98 3.81
CA ILE A 125 14.60 13.54 2.51
C ILE A 125 14.57 15.08 2.53
N ARG A 126 13.53 15.65 3.14
CA ARG A 126 13.39 17.11 3.22
C ARG A 126 14.40 17.78 4.15
N LYS A 127 14.95 17.07 5.14
CA LYS A 127 15.97 17.63 6.04
C LYS A 127 17.32 17.82 5.32
N HIS A 128 17.55 17.09 4.24
CA HIS A 128 18.82 17.05 3.50
C HIS A 128 18.79 17.79 2.15
N ASN A 129 17.65 18.38 1.77
CA ASN A 129 17.49 19.28 0.63
C ASN A 129 17.16 20.69 1.10
#